data_AF-A0A7S4E0X0-F1
#
_entry.id   AF-A0A7S4E0X0-F1
#
_cell.length_a   1.000
_cell.length_b   1.000
_cell.length_c   1.000
_cell.angle_alpha   90.00
_cell.angle_beta   90.00
_cell.angle_gamma   90.00
#
_symmetry.space_group_name_H-M   'P 1'
#
loop_
_entity.id
_entity.type
_entity.pdbx_description
1 polymer ?
#
loop_
_entity_poly.entity_id
_entity_poly.type
_entity_poly.pdbx_seq_one_letter_code
_entity_poly.pdbx_strand_id
1 'polypeptide(L)'
;GPGFCDGLAEECGFAFPEDITLDKHGNIWVADSGNHKIRKVTPMPQDSDDYLNPSQIFTMAGNMTKGWIDGPARKAQLTYPNGIALDSQGRVYWTEPDGNRVRRF
;
A
#
# COMPACT_ATOMS: atom_id res chain seq x y z
N GLY A 1 8.66 15.91 -4.00
CA GLY A 1 9.52 14.95 -4.72
C GLY A 1 8.72 13.69 -4.99
N PRO A 2 9.15 12.78 -5.89
CA PRO A 2 8.28 11.71 -6.37
C PRO A 2 8.13 10.59 -5.32
N GLY A 3 7.22 10.81 -4.36
CA GLY A 3 6.79 9.82 -3.38
C GLY A 3 5.67 8.91 -3.88
N PHE A 4 5.50 8.76 -5.21
CA PHE A 4 4.24 8.32 -5.82
C PHE A 4 4.37 7.21 -6.87
N CYS A 5 5.61 6.85 -7.24
CA CYS A 5 5.86 5.87 -8.28
C CYS A 5 5.77 4.44 -7.78
N ASP A 6 5.57 3.51 -8.69
CA ASP A 6 5.89 2.09 -8.48
C ASP A 6 7.30 1.86 -9.00
N GLY A 7 8.12 1.09 -8.27
CA GLY A 7 9.54 0.95 -8.58
C GLY A 7 10.39 0.62 -7.34
N LEU A 8 11.67 0.94 -7.41
CA LEU A 8 12.61 0.76 -6.30
C LEU A 8 12.22 1.67 -5.13
N ALA A 9 12.29 1.16 -3.90
CA ALA A 9 11.95 1.92 -2.69
C ALA A 9 12.81 3.18 -2.49
N GLU A 10 14.02 3.21 -3.08
CA GLU A 10 14.88 4.40 -3.06
C GLU A 10 14.38 5.52 -4.00
N GLU A 11 13.58 5.16 -5.00
CA GLU A 11 13.02 6.07 -6.01
C GLU A 11 11.57 6.44 -5.72
N CYS A 12 10.88 5.59 -4.94
CA CYS A 12 9.46 5.70 -4.66
C CYS A 12 9.19 5.82 -3.16
N GLY A 13 8.49 6.89 -2.76
CA GLY A 13 8.15 7.16 -1.37
C GLY A 13 6.73 6.78 -0.95
N PHE A 14 6.44 7.12 0.30
CA PHE A 14 5.11 7.12 0.91
C PHE A 14 4.77 8.55 1.35
N ALA A 15 3.49 8.83 1.58
CA ALA A 15 3.03 10.06 2.20
C ALA A 15 2.07 9.73 3.35
N PHE A 16 2.48 10.06 4.58
CA PHE A 16 1.72 9.74 5.80
C PHE A 16 1.28 8.26 5.85
N PRO A 17 2.22 7.29 5.83
CA PRO A 17 1.84 5.89 6.03
C PRO A 17 1.32 5.71 7.47
N GLU A 18 0.17 5.07 7.62
CA GLU A 18 -0.54 4.98 8.91
C GLU A 18 -0.42 3.59 9.56
N ASP A 19 -0.42 2.53 8.75
CA ASP A 19 -0.40 1.16 9.25
C ASP A 19 0.25 0.20 8.24
N ILE A 20 0.74 -0.93 8.76
CA ILE A 20 1.34 -2.01 7.97
C ILE A 20 0.87 -3.40 8.41
N THR A 21 0.93 -4.36 7.49
CA THR A 21 0.70 -5.77 7.80
C THR A 21 1.51 -6.67 6.85
N LEU A 22 1.64 -7.96 7.16
CA LEU A 22 2.42 -8.91 6.37
C LEU A 22 1.53 -9.95 5.70
N ASP A 23 1.87 -10.32 4.46
CA ASP A 23 1.32 -11.55 3.86
C ASP A 23 2.17 -12.79 4.18
N LYS A 24 1.66 -13.97 3.85
CA LYS A 24 2.32 -15.27 4.10
C LYS A 24 3.67 -15.44 3.38
N HIS A 25 3.98 -14.57 2.42
CA HIS A 25 5.24 -14.56 1.69
C HIS A 25 6.22 -13.50 2.24
N GLY A 26 5.86 -12.83 3.33
CA GLY A 26 6.69 -11.79 3.95
C GLY A 26 6.63 -10.44 3.25
N ASN A 27 5.69 -10.22 2.32
CA ASN A 27 5.52 -8.90 1.73
C ASN A 27 4.80 -7.97 2.72
N ILE A 28 5.18 -6.69 2.72
CA ILE A 28 4.59 -5.67 3.58
C ILE A 28 3.48 -4.96 2.81
N TRP A 29 2.29 -4.90 3.38
CA TRP A 29 1.18 -4.10 2.89
C TRP A 29 1.09 -2.82 3.71
N VAL A 30 0.94 -1.68 3.05
CA VAL A 30 1.01 -0.36 3.66
C VAL A 30 -0.23 0.44 3.31
N ALA A 31 -0.86 1.03 4.32
CA ALA A 31 -1.86 2.08 4.13
C ALA A 31 -1.15 3.43 3.94
N ASP A 32 -1.01 3.84 2.68
CA ASP A 32 -0.29 5.05 2.26
C ASP A 32 -1.28 6.23 2.20
N SER A 33 -1.64 6.72 3.39
CA SER A 33 -2.85 7.54 3.63
C SER A 33 -2.85 8.85 2.84
N GLY A 34 -1.73 9.57 2.88
CA GLY A 34 -1.54 10.83 2.18
C GLY A 34 -1.51 10.69 0.66
N ASN A 35 -1.18 9.50 0.16
CA ASN A 35 -1.23 9.18 -1.27
C ASN A 35 -2.56 8.55 -1.69
N HIS A 36 -3.49 8.32 -0.76
CA HIS A 36 -4.77 7.66 -1.01
C HIS A 36 -4.60 6.31 -1.72
N LYS A 37 -3.66 5.49 -1.22
CA LYS A 37 -3.30 4.20 -1.82
C LYS A 37 -3.14 3.10 -0.77
N ILE A 38 -3.35 1.87 -1.22
CA ILE A 38 -2.81 0.68 -0.57
C ILE A 38 -1.59 0.23 -1.38
N ARG A 39 -0.45 0.11 -0.72
CA ARG A 39 0.82 -0.27 -1.35
C ARG A 39 1.27 -1.65 -0.88
N LYS A 40 2.04 -2.33 -1.71
CA LYS A 40 2.74 -3.57 -1.38
C LYS A 40 4.23 -3.36 -1.58
N VAL A 41 5.01 -3.69 -0.56
CA VAL A 41 6.47 -3.72 -0.59
C VAL A 41 6.89 -5.19 -0.62
N THR A 42 7.66 -5.56 -1.64
CA THR A 42 8.28 -6.88 -1.75
C THR A 42 9.74 -6.73 -1.33
N PRO A 43 10.14 -7.22 -0.14
CA PRO A 43 11.53 -7.23 0.26
C PRO A 43 12.36 -8.12 -0.67
N MET A 44 13.55 -7.67 -1.05
CA MET A 44 14.51 -8.53 -1.73
C MET A 44 15.18 -9.47 -0.71
N PRO A 45 15.67 -10.65 -1.15
CA PRO A 45 16.34 -11.60 -0.27
C PRO A 45 17.51 -10.99 0.53
N GLN A 46 17.59 -11.29 1.83
CA GLN A 46 18.58 -10.73 2.77
C GLN A 46 19.99 -11.34 2.65
N ASP A 47 20.17 -12.33 1.78
CA ASP A 47 21.42 -13.05 1.55
C ASP A 47 22.43 -12.29 0.68
N SER A 48 22.11 -11.07 0.24
CA SER A 48 23.12 -10.12 -0.20
C SER A 48 23.58 -9.26 0.97
N ASP A 49 24.90 -9.21 1.22
CA ASP A 49 25.57 -8.15 2.02
C ASP A 49 25.30 -6.72 1.49
N ASP A 50 24.51 -6.62 0.43
CA ASP A 50 24.08 -5.39 -0.21
C ASP A 50 22.80 -4.85 0.44
N TYR A 51 22.98 -4.02 1.47
CA TYR A 51 21.91 -3.21 2.07
C TYR A 51 21.24 -2.25 1.06
N LEU A 52 21.74 -2.16 -0.18
CA LEU A 52 21.18 -1.34 -1.27
C LEU A 52 20.25 -2.13 -2.20
N ASN A 53 19.91 -3.39 -1.94
CA ASN A 53 18.94 -4.10 -2.77
C ASN A 53 17.53 -3.56 -2.50
N PRO A 54 16.98 -2.65 -3.33
CA PRO A 54 15.83 -1.87 -2.92
C PRO A 54 14.61 -2.77 -3.00
N SER A 55 13.81 -2.76 -1.93
CA SER A 55 12.50 -3.40 -1.99
C SER A 55 11.67 -2.79 -3.12
N GLN A 56 10.85 -3.60 -3.79
CA GLN A 56 9.96 -3.09 -4.83
C GLN A 56 8.65 -2.63 -4.23
N ILE A 57 8.19 -1.43 -4.59
CA ILE A 57 6.90 -0.88 -4.15
C ILE A 57 5.91 -0.92 -5.30
N PHE A 58 4.72 -1.47 -5.05
CA PHE A 58 3.62 -1.55 -6.00
C PHE A 58 2.36 -0.89 -5.44
N THR A 59 1.64 -0.15 -6.29
CA THR A 59 0.27 0.27 -5.99
C THR A 59 -0.66 -0.92 -6.19
N MET A 60 -1.41 -1.26 -5.14
CA MET A 60 -2.38 -2.36 -5.18
C MET A 60 -3.81 -1.84 -5.25
N ALA A 61 -4.10 -0.73 -4.56
CA ALA A 61 -5.35 0.01 -4.71
C ALA A 61 -5.12 1.53 -4.64
N GLY A 62 -6.01 2.31 -5.25
CA GLY A 62 -5.95 3.77 -5.21
C GLY A 62 -5.24 4.44 -6.38
N ASN A 63 -5.75 5.60 -6.78
CA ASN A 63 -5.30 6.36 -7.96
C ASN A 63 -4.76 7.77 -7.62
N MET A 64 -4.36 8.03 -6.36
CA MET A 64 -3.95 9.34 -5.84
C MET A 64 -5.03 10.41 -5.74
N THR A 65 -6.26 10.13 -6.16
CA THR A 65 -7.36 11.08 -6.01
C THR A 65 -8.18 10.69 -4.79
N LYS A 66 -8.28 11.60 -3.81
CA LYS A 66 -9.22 11.44 -2.68
C LYS A 66 -10.63 11.28 -3.23
N GLY A 67 -11.33 10.23 -2.80
CA GLY A 67 -12.71 10.01 -3.20
C GLY A 67 -13.24 8.64 -2.80
N TRP A 68 -14.34 8.26 -3.45
CA TRP A 68 -15.21 7.15 -3.03
C TRP A 68 -15.58 6.20 -4.17
N ILE A 69 -14.85 6.27 -5.28
CA ILE A 69 -15.11 5.46 -6.47
C ILE A 69 -14.60 4.04 -6.22
N ASP A 70 -15.50 3.07 -6.31
CA ASP A 70 -15.20 1.64 -6.36
C ASP A 70 -14.90 1.16 -7.79
N GLY A 71 -14.48 -0.10 -7.93
CA GLY A 71 -14.18 -0.74 -9.20
C GLY A 71 -12.85 -1.49 -9.15
N PRO A 72 -12.16 -1.65 -10.29
CA PRO A 72 -10.82 -2.24 -10.31
C PRO A 72 -9.89 -1.52 -9.33
N ALA A 73 -9.19 -2.26 -8.46
CA ALA A 73 -8.50 -1.71 -7.30
C ALA A 73 -7.59 -0.49 -7.61
N ARG A 74 -6.79 -0.56 -8.69
CA ARG A 74 -5.90 0.54 -9.13
C ARG A 74 -6.61 1.78 -9.70
N LYS A 75 -7.91 1.68 -10.01
CA LYS A 75 -8.74 2.81 -10.47
C LYS A 75 -9.64 3.35 -9.37
N ALA A 76 -9.76 2.64 -8.25
CA ALA A 76 -10.55 3.09 -7.12
C ALA A 76 -10.00 4.41 -6.58
N GLN A 77 -10.90 5.28 -6.14
CA GLN A 77 -10.55 6.45 -5.33
C GLN A 77 -10.72 6.07 -3.88
N LEU A 78 -9.68 6.31 -3.08
CA LEU A 78 -9.64 6.01 -1.66
C LEU A 78 -9.61 7.33 -0.90
N THR A 79 -10.00 7.29 0.37
CA THR A 79 -9.95 8.47 1.25
C THR A 79 -9.23 8.12 2.54
N TYR A 80 -7.99 8.62 2.66
CA TYR A 80 -7.11 8.44 3.81
C TYR A 80 -7.16 7.02 4.40
N PRO A 81 -6.74 5.98 3.65
CA PRO A 81 -6.68 4.64 4.20
C PRO A 81 -5.81 4.63 5.46
N ASN A 82 -6.30 4.01 6.53
CA ASN A 82 -5.65 4.03 7.85
C ASN A 82 -5.31 2.60 8.31
N GLY A 83 -6.13 1.94 9.13
CA GLY A 83 -5.89 0.55 9.53
C GLY A 83 -5.95 -0.42 8.35
N ILE A 84 -5.07 -1.42 8.32
CA ILE A 84 -4.98 -2.44 7.26
C ILE A 84 -4.80 -3.85 7.84
N ALA A 85 -5.50 -4.84 7.26
CA ALA A 85 -5.40 -6.24 7.68
C ALA A 85 -5.56 -7.20 6.51
N LEU A 86 -4.95 -8.39 6.61
CA LEU A 86 -5.19 -9.49 5.69
C LEU A 86 -5.95 -10.62 6.38
N ASP A 87 -6.79 -11.33 5.62
CA ASP A 87 -7.34 -12.61 6.06
C ASP A 87 -6.47 -13.79 5.64
N SER A 88 -6.84 -15.01 6.08
CA SER A 88 -6.11 -16.25 5.76
C SER A 88 -6.09 -16.62 4.28
N GLN A 89 -6.95 -16.00 3.45
CA GLN A 89 -6.98 -16.16 2.00
C GLN A 89 -6.13 -15.10 1.29
N GLY A 90 -5.59 -14.12 2.02
CA GLY A 90 -4.81 -13.01 1.50
C GLY A 90 -5.65 -11.86 0.95
N ARG A 91 -6.97 -11.81 1.25
CA ARG A 91 -7.78 -10.62 0.93
C ARG A 91 -7.37 -9.49 1.86
N VAL A 92 -7.28 -8.29 1.30
CA VAL A 92 -6.78 -7.11 2.02
C VAL A 92 -7.97 -6.24 2.39
N TYR A 93 -8.05 -5.86 3.66
CA TYR A 93 -9.09 -5.00 4.22
C TYR A 93 -8.44 -3.73 4.75
N TRP A 94 -9.09 -2.60 4.59
CA TRP A 94 -8.64 -1.35 5.18
C TRP A 94 -9.80 -0.46 5.63
N THR A 95 -9.52 0.42 6.58
CA THR A 95 -10.47 1.44 7.05
C THR A 95 -10.21 2.79 6.37
N GLU A 96 -11.27 3.54 6.10
CA GLU A 96 -11.25 4.92 5.60
C GLU A 96 -12.04 5.82 6.58
N PRO A 97 -11.40 6.30 7.66
CA PRO A 97 -12.10 6.98 8.77
C PRO A 97 -12.85 8.23 8.31
N ASP A 98 -12.26 9.00 7.38
CA ASP A 98 -12.84 10.25 6.85
C ASP A 98 -14.14 10.07 6.06
N GLY A 99 -14.51 8.85 5.70
CA GLY A 99 -15.87 8.60 5.21
C GLY A 99 -16.40 7.26 5.58
N ASN A 100 -16.07 6.86 6.82
CA ASN A 100 -16.83 5.92 7.61
C ASN A 100 -16.99 4.56 6.91
N ARG A 101 -15.92 4.03 6.33
CA ARG A 101 -15.94 2.77 5.56
C ARG A 101 -14.85 1.80 5.97
N VAL A 102 -15.18 0.53 5.76
CA VAL A 102 -14.21 -0.56 5.64
C VAL A 102 -14.33 -1.09 4.21
N ARG A 103 -13.21 -1.23 3.51
CA ARG A 103 -13.16 -1.71 2.12
C ARG A 103 -12.22 -2.90 2.01
N ARG A 104 -12.35 -3.65 0.92
CA ARG A 104 -11.49 -4.80 0.61
C ARG A 104 -11.31 -5.01 -0.89
N PHE A 105 -10.27 -5.76 -1.26
CA PHE A 105 -10.12 -6.38 -2.60
C PHE A 105 -9.55 -7.80 -2.49
#